data_AF-A0A0C1ZXP9-F1
#
_entry.id   AF-A0A0C1ZXP9-F1
#
_cell.length_a   1.000
_cell.length_b   1.000
_cell.length_c   1.000
_cell.angle_alpha   90.00
_cell.angle_beta   90.00
_cell.angle_gamma   90.00
#
_symmetry.space_group_name_H-M   'P 1'
#
loop_
_entity.id
_entity.type
_entity.pdbx_description
1 polymer ?
#
loop_
_entity_poly.entity_id
_entity_poly.type
_entity_poly.pdbx_seq_one_letter_code
_entity_poly.pdbx_strand_id
1 'polypeptide(L)'
;MSGRATNDLARSRQWIFALAPMLVVAALVLIPVLADARPGGGQTYGGGGGGSSGGGGGGSGDGELFGLLLWIALEHPAIGVPLLLIAGVVYVVSKRGAGQDWDSGGGLGFDPGPRQRAPQAKLADLRQVDPDFSTILFEDFVYRLYASAHEARGAPAKLAELAPYLEQRVRDGLVQRQPSGVPISNVVVGAMRVLRVQLPSWDQAADDGSPHGQRRNPATDEPESEVELEFEANVTAGGAGSPAQGFYLWERWVLRRPISVTTPDPQRARSLACPNCGAPFRTADMQRCEYCQEVVTDGRFDWRVIAIQELRAQPKPPALTSEIGEAGTNLPTIYDPHLHQAWTSLATADPALVPGAIEQRVQLIYRELNTAWTARDLRSARGFLSDGMADYLRYWVEAYKREGLINKLEQMRVTGIQLVKITRDRWYDAATFRVFATGRDYTVRDTDGQHVSGNPRRDRAYSEYWTLIRGTGVQGAPRDDRGCPNCGAPLAISMGGTCEHCSAHVSSGEFDWVLSKIEQDEVYGG
;
A
#
# COMPACT_ATOMS: atom_id res chain seq x y z
N MET A 1 -19.31 89.32 18.38
CA MET A 1 -18.04 89.31 19.14
C MET A 1 -17.97 87.96 19.86
N SER A 2 -17.53 86.93 19.14
CA SER A 2 -16.18 86.33 19.13
C SER A 2 -15.96 85.38 20.32
N GLY A 3 -15.94 84.07 20.02
CA GLY A 3 -15.45 83.05 20.95
C GLY A 3 -16.33 81.81 21.05
N ARG A 4 -16.36 80.94 20.02
CA ARG A 4 -16.77 79.51 20.17
C ARG A 4 -16.51 78.63 18.93
N ALA A 5 -15.45 78.87 18.16
CA ALA A 5 -15.19 78.09 16.93
C ALA A 5 -13.76 77.55 16.79
N THR A 6 -13.04 77.33 17.89
CA THR A 6 -11.65 76.83 17.84
C THR A 6 -11.35 75.58 18.67
N ASN A 7 -12.36 74.93 19.29
CA ASN A 7 -12.12 73.76 20.14
C ASN A 7 -12.49 72.39 19.54
N ASP A 8 -13.15 72.30 18.39
CA ASP A 8 -13.54 71.00 17.82
C ASP A 8 -12.52 70.39 16.85
N LEU A 9 -11.65 71.20 16.23
CA LEU A 9 -10.61 70.69 15.32
C LEU A 9 -9.37 70.12 16.04
N ALA A 10 -9.18 70.43 17.32
CA ALA A 10 -8.08 69.90 18.11
C ALA A 10 -8.42 68.52 18.72
N ARG A 11 -9.70 68.24 19.00
CA ARG A 11 -10.14 66.94 19.50
C ARG A 11 -10.11 65.86 18.41
N SER A 12 -10.44 66.14 17.15
CA SER A 12 -10.47 65.08 16.12
C SER A 12 -9.08 64.55 15.71
N ARG A 13 -8.02 65.36 15.83
CA ARG A 13 -6.64 64.92 15.53
C ARG A 13 -6.03 64.03 16.62
N GLN A 14 -6.48 64.12 17.87
CA GLN A 14 -5.95 63.29 18.96
C GLN A 14 -6.41 61.83 18.91
N TRP A 15 -7.58 61.55 18.32
CA TRP A 15 -8.08 60.16 18.19
C TRP A 15 -7.37 59.38 17.08
N ILE A 16 -6.95 60.07 16.02
CA ILE A 16 -6.23 59.46 14.89
C ILE A 16 -4.84 58.95 15.33
N PHE A 17 -4.15 59.66 16.23
CA PHE A 17 -2.85 59.25 16.77
C PHE A 17 -2.93 58.17 17.85
N ALA A 18 -4.09 57.99 18.51
CA ALA A 18 -4.31 56.92 19.48
C ALA A 18 -4.74 55.58 18.84
N LEU A 19 -5.43 55.63 17.69
CA LEU A 19 -5.95 54.44 17.00
C LEU A 19 -4.92 53.76 16.09
N ALA A 20 -3.94 54.50 15.57
CA ALA A 20 -2.90 53.95 14.71
C ALA A 20 -2.06 52.82 15.37
N PRO A 21 -1.55 52.94 16.61
CA PRO A 21 -0.83 51.85 17.26
C PRO A 21 -1.75 50.67 17.64
N MET A 22 -3.02 50.91 17.94
CA MET A 22 -4.01 49.85 18.20
C MET A 22 -4.34 49.03 16.95
N LEU A 23 -4.39 49.67 15.77
CA LEU A 23 -4.57 49.00 14.48
C LEU A 23 -3.35 48.19 14.06
N VAL A 24 -2.13 48.65 14.38
CA VAL A 24 -0.89 47.90 14.12
C VAL A 24 -0.77 46.69 15.07
N VAL A 25 -1.16 46.83 16.34
CA VAL A 25 -1.21 45.71 17.29
C VAL A 25 -2.32 44.71 16.92
N ALA A 26 -3.49 45.19 16.49
CA ALA A 26 -4.55 44.33 15.97
C ALA A 26 -4.13 43.60 14.68
N ALA A 27 -3.39 44.26 13.78
CA ALA A 27 -2.83 43.65 12.58
C ALA A 27 -1.72 42.63 12.88
N LEU A 28 -0.94 42.82 13.97
CA LEU A 28 0.06 41.87 14.45
C LEU A 28 -0.56 40.65 15.18
N VAL A 29 -1.72 40.82 15.82
CA VAL A 29 -2.48 39.72 16.46
C VAL A 29 -3.34 38.95 15.45
N LEU A 30 -3.65 39.53 14.29
CA LEU A 30 -4.39 38.92 13.18
C LEU A 30 -3.50 38.29 12.09
N ILE A 31 -2.21 38.06 12.37
CA ILE A 31 -1.40 37.14 11.58
C ILE A 31 -1.63 35.73 12.14
N PRO A 32 -2.55 34.91 11.60
CA PRO A 32 -2.35 33.48 11.74
C PRO A 32 -1.07 33.18 10.96
N VAL A 33 -0.07 32.67 11.68
CA VAL A 33 1.02 31.90 11.11
C VAL A 33 0.36 30.82 10.25
N LEU A 34 0.18 31.08 8.96
CA LEU A 34 -0.20 30.07 7.97
C LEU A 34 1.07 29.30 7.63
N ALA A 35 1.54 28.55 8.63
CA ALA A 35 2.19 27.28 8.40
C ALA A 35 1.07 26.23 8.51
N ASP A 36 0.16 26.22 7.53
CA ASP A 36 -0.66 25.04 7.27
C ASP A 36 0.18 24.06 6.42
N ALA A 37 1.30 23.63 7.03
CA ALA A 37 2.00 22.45 6.60
C ALA A 37 1.28 21.28 7.27
N ARG A 38 0.55 20.52 6.46
CA ARG A 38 -0.22 19.34 6.84
C ARG A 38 0.73 18.21 7.23
N PRO A 39 0.95 17.93 8.53
CA PRO A 39 2.02 17.03 8.92
C PRO A 39 1.68 15.56 8.62
N GLY A 40 2.55 14.87 7.87
CA GLY A 40 2.37 13.51 7.33
C GLY A 40 3.06 12.41 8.15
N GLY A 41 3.14 11.19 7.59
CA GLY A 41 3.96 10.10 8.11
C GLY A 41 3.28 8.73 8.16
N GLY A 42 3.02 8.16 6.98
CA GLY A 42 2.51 6.81 6.70
C GLY A 42 2.50 6.73 5.18
N GLN A 43 3.41 5.94 4.61
CA GLN A 43 3.69 6.05 3.19
C GLN A 43 2.62 5.32 2.38
N THR A 44 1.56 6.05 2.05
CA THR A 44 0.55 5.63 1.09
C THR A 44 1.16 5.55 -0.32
N TYR A 45 0.79 4.52 -1.07
CA TYR A 45 1.31 4.19 -2.41
C TYR A 45 0.79 5.07 -3.55
N GLY A 46 -0.17 5.97 -3.28
CA GLY A 46 -0.91 6.70 -4.31
C GLY A 46 -0.23 7.98 -4.82
N GLY A 47 0.15 7.98 -6.10
CA GLY A 47 0.36 9.23 -6.83
C GLY A 47 -0.98 9.88 -7.19
N GLY A 48 -1.35 10.96 -6.49
CA GLY A 48 -2.55 11.74 -6.80
C GLY A 48 -2.44 12.41 -8.18
N GLY A 49 -3.15 11.90 -9.17
CA GLY A 49 -3.28 12.51 -10.49
C GLY A 49 -4.70 13.05 -10.71
N GLY A 50 -4.88 14.36 -10.55
CA GLY A 50 -6.12 15.05 -10.91
C GLY A 50 -5.97 15.77 -12.26
N GLY A 51 -6.74 15.35 -13.26
CA GLY A 51 -6.89 16.08 -14.52
C GLY A 51 -7.88 17.24 -14.35
N SER A 52 -7.50 18.43 -14.79
CA SER A 52 -8.38 19.60 -14.82
C SER A 52 -9.29 19.53 -16.06
N SER A 53 -10.60 19.48 -15.83
CA SER A 53 -11.58 19.89 -16.84
C SER A 53 -12.38 21.05 -16.25
N GLY A 54 -12.29 22.19 -16.92
CA GLY A 54 -13.06 23.38 -16.60
C GLY A 54 -14.45 23.30 -17.21
N GLY A 55 -15.45 23.72 -16.45
CA GLY A 55 -16.81 23.94 -16.90
C GLY A 55 -17.50 24.89 -15.94
N GLY A 56 -17.74 26.11 -16.40
CA GLY A 56 -18.41 27.17 -15.64
C GLY A 56 -19.92 27.21 -15.87
N GLY A 57 -20.57 28.07 -15.07
CA GLY A 57 -21.99 28.45 -15.12
C GLY A 57 -22.64 28.19 -13.75
N GLY A 58 -23.41 29.06 -13.12
CA GLY A 58 -24.02 30.35 -13.45
C GLY A 58 -25.04 30.63 -12.34
N GLY A 59 -25.12 31.86 -11.85
CA GLY A 59 -25.73 32.20 -10.56
C GLY A 59 -27.24 32.49 -10.55
N SER A 60 -27.75 32.90 -9.39
CA SER A 60 -28.84 33.88 -9.22
C SER A 60 -29.00 34.24 -7.73
N GLY A 61 -29.10 35.53 -7.38
CA GLY A 61 -29.62 35.94 -6.05
C GLY A 61 -29.17 37.28 -5.43
N ASP A 62 -27.92 37.73 -5.60
CA ASP A 62 -27.33 38.69 -4.63
C ASP A 62 -27.11 40.14 -5.12
N GLY A 63 -27.54 40.49 -6.34
CA GLY A 63 -27.19 41.77 -6.97
C GLY A 63 -27.85 43.02 -6.37
N GLU A 64 -29.06 42.92 -5.84
CA GLU A 64 -29.85 44.09 -5.42
C GLU A 64 -29.45 44.64 -4.04
N LEU A 65 -29.05 43.76 -3.11
CA LEU A 65 -28.59 44.13 -1.77
C LEU A 65 -27.21 44.81 -1.78
N PHE A 66 -26.34 44.37 -2.69
CA PHE A 66 -24.98 44.92 -2.81
C PHE A 66 -25.00 46.35 -3.37
N GLY A 67 -25.92 46.65 -4.28
CA GLY A 67 -26.12 48.00 -4.81
C GLY A 67 -26.58 49.01 -3.76
N LEU A 68 -27.49 48.60 -2.86
CA LEU A 68 -28.00 49.45 -1.78
C LEU A 68 -26.91 49.80 -0.74
N LEU A 69 -26.08 48.81 -0.38
CA LEU A 69 -24.99 49.00 0.57
C LEU A 69 -23.86 49.90 0.03
N LEU A 70 -23.56 49.80 -1.26
CA LEU A 70 -22.57 50.65 -1.91
C LEU A 70 -23.04 52.11 -2.00
N TRP A 71 -24.32 52.34 -2.27
CA TRP A 71 -24.91 53.69 -2.29
C TRP A 71 -24.84 54.37 -0.92
N ILE A 72 -25.19 53.66 0.17
CA ILE A 72 -25.12 54.20 1.55
C ILE A 72 -23.66 54.50 1.95
N ALA A 73 -22.69 53.71 1.48
CA ALA A 73 -21.27 53.92 1.75
C ALA A 73 -20.68 55.16 1.06
N LEU A 74 -21.22 55.55 -0.10
CA LEU A 74 -20.79 56.75 -0.81
C LEU A 74 -21.46 58.02 -0.27
N GLU A 75 -22.74 57.98 0.08
CA GLU A 75 -23.49 59.15 0.56
C GLU A 75 -23.26 59.45 2.06
N HIS A 76 -23.06 58.41 2.88
CA HIS A 76 -22.86 58.52 4.33
C HIS A 76 -21.69 57.64 4.81
N PRO A 77 -20.44 58.02 4.52
CA PRO A 77 -19.26 57.17 4.75
C PRO A 77 -19.02 56.81 6.21
N ALA A 78 -19.43 57.67 7.16
CA ALA A 78 -19.30 57.38 8.60
C ALA A 78 -20.16 56.20 9.08
N ILE A 79 -21.20 55.82 8.33
CA ILE A 79 -22.14 54.74 8.67
C ILE A 79 -22.01 53.58 7.68
N GLY A 80 -21.87 53.88 6.38
CA GLY A 80 -21.80 52.86 5.35
C GLY A 80 -20.47 52.09 5.29
N VAL A 81 -19.33 52.72 5.59
CA VAL A 81 -18.03 52.02 5.65
C VAL A 81 -17.99 51.00 6.80
N PRO A 82 -18.42 51.33 8.04
CA PRO A 82 -18.57 50.33 9.10
C PRO A 82 -19.53 49.20 8.74
N LEU A 83 -20.68 49.50 8.11
CA LEU A 83 -21.64 48.48 7.68
C LEU A 83 -21.06 47.53 6.61
N LEU A 84 -20.29 48.04 5.65
CA LEU A 84 -19.60 47.22 4.66
C LEU A 84 -18.49 46.37 5.28
N LEU A 85 -17.75 46.90 6.25
CA LEU A 85 -16.76 46.13 7.00
C LEU A 85 -17.41 45.04 7.84
N ILE A 86 -18.53 45.35 8.52
CA ILE A 86 -19.30 44.35 9.28
C ILE A 86 -19.88 43.29 8.34
N ALA A 87 -20.45 43.68 7.20
CA ALA A 87 -20.96 42.73 6.21
C ALA A 87 -19.83 41.87 5.62
N GLY A 88 -18.65 42.44 5.37
CA GLY A 88 -17.46 41.71 4.93
C GLY A 88 -16.91 40.77 6.00
N VAL A 89 -16.88 41.19 7.27
CA VAL A 89 -16.48 40.35 8.40
C VAL A 89 -17.50 39.24 8.63
N VAL A 90 -18.81 39.52 8.58
CA VAL A 90 -19.87 38.51 8.67
C VAL A 90 -19.85 37.58 7.46
N TYR A 91 -19.51 38.05 6.26
CA TYR A 91 -19.32 37.20 5.08
C TYR A 91 -18.09 36.29 5.24
N VAL A 92 -16.97 36.82 5.74
CA VAL A 92 -15.76 36.03 6.01
C VAL A 92 -15.96 35.07 7.18
N VAL A 93 -16.68 35.47 8.24
CA VAL A 93 -16.98 34.66 9.42
C VAL A 93 -18.08 33.65 9.13
N SER A 94 -19.07 33.93 8.27
CA SER A 94 -20.03 32.93 7.81
C SER A 94 -19.39 31.93 6.84
N LYS A 95 -18.48 32.37 5.96
CA LYS A 95 -17.65 31.46 5.14
C LYS A 95 -16.62 30.67 5.95
N ARG A 96 -16.16 31.19 7.10
CA ARG A 96 -15.22 30.51 8.02
C ARG A 96 -15.92 29.71 9.13
N GLY A 97 -17.17 30.03 9.43
CA GLY A 97 -18.04 29.40 10.45
C GLY A 97 -19.02 28.39 9.87
N ALA A 98 -19.25 28.37 8.56
CA ALA A 98 -19.91 27.26 7.84
C ALA A 98 -19.00 26.02 7.70
N GLY A 99 -18.04 25.85 8.61
CA GLY A 99 -17.07 24.77 8.61
C GLY A 99 -16.56 24.47 10.02
N GLN A 100 -17.47 24.35 10.99
CA GLN A 100 -17.31 23.57 12.23
C GLN A 100 -18.53 23.76 13.15
N ASP A 101 -19.60 23.01 12.88
CA ASP A 101 -20.47 22.46 13.93
C ASP A 101 -20.72 21.00 13.56
N TRP A 102 -20.42 20.12 14.52
CA TRP A 102 -20.60 18.69 14.41
C TRP A 102 -22.09 18.38 14.57
N ASP A 103 -22.75 18.16 13.45
CA ASP A 103 -23.96 17.34 13.43
C ASP A 103 -23.76 16.16 12.46
N SER A 104 -24.18 15.00 12.96
CA SER A 104 -24.12 13.74 12.27
C SER A 104 -25.12 13.76 11.11
N GLY A 105 -24.61 13.68 9.89
CA GLY A 105 -25.43 13.47 8.69
C GLY A 105 -25.48 14.65 7.73
N GLY A 106 -25.00 14.40 6.51
CA GLY A 106 -25.39 15.15 5.31
C GLY A 106 -24.55 16.39 5.02
N GLY A 107 -23.55 16.25 4.15
CA GLY A 107 -22.80 17.38 3.62
C GLY A 107 -21.87 17.00 2.48
N LEU A 108 -22.45 16.82 1.29
CA LEU A 108 -21.85 16.86 -0.05
C LEU A 108 -20.32 16.67 -0.09
N GLY A 109 -19.90 15.44 0.20
CA GLY A 109 -18.59 14.99 -0.22
C GLY A 109 -18.49 15.15 -1.73
N PHE A 110 -17.29 15.46 -2.21
CA PHE A 110 -16.81 14.67 -3.32
C PHE A 110 -16.75 13.23 -2.77
N ASP A 111 -17.89 12.57 -2.77
CA ASP A 111 -18.00 11.14 -2.66
C ASP A 111 -17.38 10.67 -3.98
N PRO A 112 -16.18 10.06 -4.00
CA PRO A 112 -15.91 9.13 -5.08
C PRO A 112 -16.92 8.02 -4.85
N GLY A 113 -18.18 8.27 -5.28
CA GLY A 113 -19.38 7.50 -4.94
C GLY A 113 -18.98 6.06 -4.87
N PRO A 114 -19.29 5.34 -3.76
CA PRO A 114 -18.58 4.17 -3.30
C PRO A 114 -18.12 3.46 -4.54
N ARG A 115 -16.82 3.51 -4.84
CA ARG A 115 -16.28 2.65 -5.89
C ARG A 115 -16.72 1.30 -5.41
N GLN A 116 -17.85 0.81 -5.93
CA GLN A 116 -18.37 -0.50 -5.67
C GLN A 116 -17.25 -1.32 -6.27
N ARG A 117 -16.28 -1.66 -5.41
CA ARG A 117 -15.16 -2.47 -5.79
C ARG A 117 -15.86 -3.72 -6.28
N ALA A 118 -15.79 -3.92 -7.59
CA ALA A 118 -16.40 -5.08 -8.20
C ALA A 118 -15.99 -6.29 -7.36
N PRO A 119 -16.91 -7.23 -7.06
CA PRO A 119 -16.59 -8.39 -6.24
C PRO A 119 -15.28 -8.98 -6.75
N GLN A 120 -14.26 -8.96 -5.89
CA GLN A 120 -12.91 -9.32 -6.28
C GLN A 120 -12.94 -10.77 -6.75
N ALA A 121 -12.47 -11.04 -7.98
CA ALA A 121 -12.35 -12.40 -8.46
C ALA A 121 -11.47 -13.17 -7.45
N LYS A 122 -11.98 -14.27 -6.91
CA LYS A 122 -11.35 -14.93 -5.77
C LYS A 122 -10.35 -15.96 -6.29
N LEU A 123 -9.06 -15.77 -5.99
CA LEU A 123 -8.04 -16.80 -6.24
C LEU A 123 -8.42 -18.15 -5.62
N ALA A 124 -9.18 -18.14 -4.52
CA ALA A 124 -9.73 -19.33 -3.89
C ALA A 124 -10.56 -20.22 -4.83
N ASP A 125 -11.15 -19.66 -5.90
CA ASP A 125 -11.96 -20.42 -6.86
C ASP A 125 -11.11 -21.42 -7.66
N LEU A 126 -9.79 -21.19 -7.79
CA LEU A 126 -8.86 -22.13 -8.41
C LEU A 126 -8.84 -23.51 -7.72
N ARG A 127 -9.31 -23.59 -6.47
CA ARG A 127 -9.47 -24.87 -5.75
C ARG A 127 -10.48 -25.82 -6.38
N GLN A 128 -11.35 -25.33 -7.26
CA GLN A 128 -12.30 -26.16 -8.00
C GLN A 128 -11.58 -27.08 -9.01
N VAL A 129 -10.41 -26.69 -9.52
CA VAL A 129 -9.61 -27.47 -10.47
C VAL A 129 -8.29 -27.96 -9.88
N ASP A 130 -7.76 -27.27 -8.88
CA ASP A 130 -6.55 -27.63 -8.15
C ASP A 130 -6.82 -27.63 -6.64
N PRO A 131 -7.26 -28.76 -6.05
CA PRO A 131 -7.59 -28.85 -4.63
C PRO A 131 -6.45 -28.41 -3.69
N ASP A 132 -5.20 -28.50 -4.15
CA ASP A 132 -4.00 -28.12 -3.40
C ASP A 132 -3.63 -26.64 -3.60
N PHE A 133 -4.41 -25.87 -4.37
CA PHE A 133 -4.13 -24.47 -4.65
C PHE A 133 -4.04 -23.64 -3.36
N SER A 134 -2.87 -23.02 -3.19
CA SER A 134 -2.60 -22.05 -2.12
C SER A 134 -2.50 -20.64 -2.68
N THR A 135 -3.34 -19.76 -2.13
CA THR A 135 -3.31 -18.33 -2.45
C THR A 135 -1.98 -17.72 -2.02
N ILE A 136 -1.48 -18.09 -0.84
CA ILE A 136 -0.22 -17.55 -0.31
C ILE A 136 0.96 -17.93 -1.20
N LEU A 137 1.06 -19.21 -1.60
CA LEU A 137 2.14 -19.65 -2.49
C LEU A 137 2.06 -19.00 -3.87
N PHE A 138 0.85 -18.81 -4.40
CA PHE A 138 0.66 -18.12 -5.68
C PHE A 138 1.09 -16.65 -5.58
N GLU A 139 0.67 -15.92 -4.54
CA GLU A 139 1.06 -14.53 -4.34
C GLU A 139 2.60 -14.40 -4.17
N ASP A 140 3.22 -15.24 -3.34
CA ASP A 140 4.68 -15.28 -3.14
C ASP A 140 5.42 -15.53 -4.47
N PHE A 141 4.98 -16.52 -5.24
CA PHE A 141 5.52 -16.85 -6.56
C PHE A 141 5.43 -15.66 -7.50
N VAL A 142 4.27 -15.02 -7.58
CA VAL A 142 4.02 -13.89 -8.48
C VAL A 142 4.83 -12.67 -8.07
N TYR A 143 4.92 -12.33 -6.79
CA TYR A 143 5.75 -11.22 -6.31
C TYR A 143 7.23 -11.45 -6.66
N ARG A 144 7.72 -12.67 -6.46
CA ARG A 144 9.09 -13.05 -6.81
C ARG A 144 9.32 -12.99 -8.31
N LEU A 145 8.39 -13.49 -9.11
CA LEU A 145 8.48 -13.45 -10.57
C LEU A 145 8.47 -12.01 -11.08
N TYR A 146 7.61 -11.15 -10.53
CA TYR A 146 7.54 -9.73 -10.87
C TYR A 146 8.87 -9.02 -10.61
N ALA A 147 9.41 -9.16 -9.40
CA ALA A 147 10.70 -8.58 -9.04
C ALA A 147 11.84 -9.10 -9.92
N SER A 148 11.93 -10.43 -10.08
CA SER A 148 12.99 -11.08 -10.86
C SER A 148 12.94 -10.68 -12.33
N ALA A 149 11.75 -10.60 -12.93
CA ALA A 149 11.56 -10.19 -14.32
C ALA A 149 12.04 -8.77 -14.58
N HIS A 150 11.69 -7.82 -13.70
CA HIS A 150 12.10 -6.43 -13.83
C HIS A 150 13.59 -6.24 -13.59
N GLU A 151 14.18 -6.90 -12.58
CA GLU A 151 15.63 -6.86 -12.33
C GLU A 151 16.44 -7.51 -13.47
N ALA A 152 15.89 -8.53 -14.12
CA ALA A 152 16.55 -9.23 -15.21
C ALA A 152 16.45 -8.52 -16.58
N ARG A 153 15.55 -7.54 -16.76
CA ARG A 153 15.27 -6.95 -18.09
C ARG A 153 16.46 -6.22 -18.75
N GLY A 154 17.49 -5.86 -17.96
CA GLY A 154 18.76 -5.31 -18.45
C GLY A 154 19.87 -6.35 -18.69
N ALA A 155 19.62 -7.63 -18.44
CA ALA A 155 20.60 -8.72 -18.51
C ALA A 155 20.00 -9.94 -19.24
N PRO A 156 20.19 -10.06 -20.57
CA PRO A 156 19.54 -11.09 -21.38
C PRO A 156 19.70 -12.53 -20.86
N ALA A 157 20.89 -12.89 -20.36
CA ALA A 157 21.14 -14.21 -19.77
C ALA A 157 20.27 -14.47 -18.53
N LYS A 158 20.13 -13.49 -17.62
CA LYS A 158 19.26 -13.61 -16.45
C LYS A 158 17.79 -13.68 -16.83
N LEU A 159 17.38 -12.92 -17.85
CA LEU A 159 16.00 -12.96 -18.33
C LEU A 159 15.67 -14.31 -19.00
N ALA A 160 16.65 -14.96 -19.62
CA ALA A 160 16.52 -16.31 -20.16
C ALA A 160 16.35 -17.38 -19.07
N GLU A 161 16.92 -17.18 -17.87
CA GLU A 161 16.67 -18.08 -16.72
C GLU A 161 15.20 -18.06 -16.26
N LEU A 162 14.42 -17.04 -16.62
CA LEU A 162 12.99 -16.95 -16.33
C LEU A 162 12.12 -17.52 -17.45
N ALA A 163 12.71 -18.12 -18.48
CA ALA A 163 11.99 -18.62 -19.64
C ALA A 163 10.86 -19.63 -19.36
N PRO A 164 10.92 -20.48 -18.31
CA PRO A 164 9.80 -21.37 -17.98
C PRO A 164 8.54 -20.62 -17.53
N TYR A 165 8.70 -19.40 -17.01
CA TYR A 165 7.63 -18.63 -16.37
C TYR A 165 7.21 -17.39 -17.17
N LEU A 166 7.98 -16.97 -18.17
CA LEU A 166 7.70 -15.82 -19.02
C LEU A 166 7.71 -16.26 -20.49
N GLU A 167 6.62 -16.08 -21.24
CA GLU A 167 6.64 -16.38 -22.69
C GLU A 167 7.69 -15.52 -23.44
N GLN A 168 8.17 -16.00 -24.60
CA GLN A 168 9.18 -15.28 -25.40
C GLN A 168 8.78 -13.82 -25.68
N ARG A 169 7.54 -13.60 -26.15
CA ARG A 169 6.99 -12.26 -26.40
C ARG A 169 6.95 -11.37 -25.15
N VAL A 170 6.79 -11.96 -23.97
CA VAL A 170 6.77 -11.24 -22.69
C VAL A 170 8.18 -10.78 -22.34
N ARG A 171 9.18 -11.66 -22.51
CA ARG A 171 10.59 -11.30 -22.33
C ARG A 171 11.03 -10.20 -23.29
N ASP A 172 10.68 -10.32 -24.57
CA ASP A 172 10.98 -9.31 -25.59
C ASP A 172 10.32 -7.96 -25.25
N GLY A 173 9.07 -7.99 -24.78
CA GLY A 173 8.36 -6.81 -24.32
C GLY A 173 8.99 -6.17 -23.08
N LEU A 174 9.44 -6.97 -22.10
CA LEU A 174 10.07 -6.50 -20.86
C LEU A 174 11.33 -5.68 -21.10
N VAL A 175 12.18 -6.08 -22.05
CA VAL A 175 13.42 -5.37 -22.42
C VAL A 175 13.12 -3.94 -22.90
N GLN A 176 11.96 -3.74 -23.53
CA GLN A 176 11.54 -2.45 -24.08
C GLN A 176 10.75 -1.58 -23.08
N ARG A 177 10.51 -2.07 -21.85
CA ARG A 177 9.67 -1.37 -20.85
C ARG A 177 10.34 -0.13 -20.29
N GLN A 178 9.53 0.90 -20.06
CA GLN A 178 9.99 2.08 -19.35
C GLN A 178 10.21 1.78 -17.87
N PRO A 179 11.22 2.37 -17.22
CA PRO A 179 12.39 3.02 -17.81
C PRO A 179 13.30 2.03 -18.58
N SER A 180 13.47 2.25 -19.89
CA SER A 180 14.12 1.30 -20.81
C SER A 180 15.63 1.51 -20.91
N GLY A 181 16.38 0.43 -21.15
CA GLY A 181 17.84 0.51 -21.42
C GLY A 181 18.71 0.86 -20.22
N VAL A 182 18.14 0.90 -19.01
CA VAL A 182 18.86 1.12 -17.75
C VAL A 182 18.67 -0.08 -16.82
N PRO A 183 19.68 -0.43 -16.00
CA PRO A 183 19.52 -1.48 -15.00
C PRO A 183 18.39 -1.14 -14.03
N ILE A 184 17.60 -2.15 -13.68
CA ILE A 184 16.57 -2.04 -12.65
C ILE A 184 17.02 -2.83 -11.42
N SER A 185 16.74 -2.25 -10.27
CA SER A 185 17.00 -2.86 -8.96
C SER A 185 15.90 -2.44 -7.99
N ASN A 186 15.87 -3.08 -6.82
CA ASN A 186 15.04 -2.64 -5.71
C ASN A 186 13.55 -2.62 -6.14
N VAL A 187 13.09 -3.71 -6.73
CA VAL A 187 11.70 -3.83 -7.19
C VAL A 187 10.81 -4.16 -6.00
N VAL A 188 9.80 -3.34 -5.76
CA VAL A 188 8.82 -3.55 -4.69
C VAL A 188 7.42 -3.38 -5.21
N VAL A 189 6.59 -4.40 -5.00
CA VAL A 189 5.17 -4.32 -5.27
C VAL A 189 4.46 -3.71 -4.06
N GLY A 190 3.83 -2.56 -4.26
CA GLY A 190 3.03 -1.88 -3.25
C GLY A 190 1.59 -2.36 -3.21
N ALA A 191 1.03 -2.75 -4.35
CA ALA A 191 -0.28 -3.37 -4.44
C ALA A 191 -0.32 -4.41 -5.56
N MET A 192 -1.03 -5.51 -5.32
CA MET A 192 -1.40 -6.49 -6.32
C MET A 192 -2.90 -6.74 -6.21
N ARG A 193 -3.64 -6.51 -7.29
CA ARG A 193 -5.09 -6.72 -7.32
C ARG A 193 -5.43 -7.82 -8.31
N VAL A 194 -6.22 -8.78 -7.84
CA VAL A 194 -6.82 -9.79 -8.71
C VAL A 194 -7.98 -9.16 -9.47
N LEU A 195 -7.81 -8.96 -10.78
CA LEU A 195 -8.83 -8.39 -11.65
C LEU A 195 -9.80 -9.46 -12.13
N ARG A 196 -9.28 -10.64 -12.48
CA ARG A 196 -10.07 -11.73 -13.06
C ARG A 196 -9.43 -13.08 -12.77
N VAL A 197 -10.28 -14.05 -12.46
CA VAL A 197 -9.93 -15.48 -12.39
C VAL A 197 -10.91 -16.19 -13.34
N GLN A 198 -10.39 -16.92 -14.31
CA GLN A 198 -11.18 -17.77 -15.19
C GLN A 198 -10.75 -19.21 -15.03
N LEU A 199 -11.72 -20.07 -14.77
CA LEU A 199 -11.57 -21.51 -14.79
C LEU A 199 -12.14 -22.01 -16.12
N PRO A 200 -11.43 -22.88 -16.85
CA PRO A 200 -12.02 -23.54 -17.99
C PRO A 200 -13.07 -24.55 -17.50
N SER A 201 -14.11 -24.77 -18.29
CA SER A 201 -15.01 -25.90 -18.09
C SER A 201 -14.45 -27.14 -18.79
N TRP A 202 -14.58 -28.32 -18.18
CA TRP A 202 -14.17 -29.59 -18.81
C TRP A 202 -15.02 -29.95 -20.04
N ASP A 203 -16.25 -29.41 -20.12
CA ASP A 203 -17.30 -29.89 -21.04
C ASP A 203 -17.56 -28.97 -22.26
N GLN A 204 -16.97 -27.76 -22.33
CA GLN A 204 -17.14 -26.91 -23.51
C GLN A 204 -16.25 -27.42 -24.66
N ALA A 205 -16.81 -27.49 -25.87
CA ALA A 205 -16.02 -27.78 -27.07
C ALA A 205 -15.06 -26.61 -27.36
N ALA A 206 -13.91 -26.92 -27.97
CA ALA A 206 -12.96 -25.91 -28.40
C ALA A 206 -13.63 -24.93 -29.38
N ASP A 207 -13.68 -23.67 -28.96
CA ASP A 207 -14.06 -22.50 -29.76
C ASP A 207 -15.52 -22.45 -30.26
N ASP A 208 -16.41 -21.89 -29.43
CA ASP A 208 -17.78 -21.52 -29.85
C ASP A 208 -17.82 -20.14 -30.56
N GLY A 209 -16.67 -19.56 -30.87
CA GLY A 209 -16.55 -18.23 -31.48
C GLY A 209 -16.85 -17.08 -30.51
N SER A 210 -17.02 -17.36 -29.21
CA SER A 210 -17.10 -16.31 -28.20
C SER A 210 -15.72 -15.67 -27.96
N PRO A 211 -15.64 -14.37 -27.61
CA PRO A 211 -14.38 -13.73 -27.19
C PRO A 211 -13.77 -14.34 -25.91
N HIS A 212 -14.44 -15.35 -25.32
CA HIS A 212 -14.04 -16.11 -24.14
C HIS A 212 -13.83 -17.61 -24.44
N GLY A 213 -13.63 -18.00 -25.72
CA GLY A 213 -13.34 -19.38 -26.11
C GLY A 213 -12.27 -20.04 -25.23
N GLN A 214 -12.38 -21.35 -25.04
CA GLN A 214 -11.51 -22.11 -24.13
C GLN A 214 -10.03 -21.81 -24.38
N ARG A 215 -9.39 -21.23 -23.37
CA ARG A 215 -7.96 -20.91 -23.38
C ARG A 215 -7.20 -22.21 -23.19
N ARG A 216 -6.55 -22.70 -24.23
CA ARG A 216 -5.83 -23.99 -24.25
C ARG A 216 -4.33 -23.80 -24.41
N ASN A 217 -3.56 -24.73 -23.85
CA ASN A 217 -2.11 -24.74 -23.96
C ASN A 217 -1.70 -25.05 -25.42
N PRO A 218 -0.84 -24.25 -26.06
CA PRO A 218 -0.49 -24.46 -27.47
C PRO A 218 0.26 -25.77 -27.76
N ALA A 219 0.96 -26.35 -26.77
CA ALA A 219 1.76 -27.55 -26.94
C ALA A 219 1.00 -28.83 -26.57
N THR A 220 0.16 -28.79 -25.55
CA THR A 220 -0.59 -29.97 -25.05
C THR A 220 -2.06 -29.97 -25.43
N ASP A 221 -2.59 -28.86 -25.95
CA ASP A 221 -4.01 -28.64 -26.23
C ASP A 221 -4.91 -28.81 -24.97
N GLU A 222 -4.32 -28.66 -23.79
CA GLU A 222 -5.03 -28.81 -22.52
C GLU A 222 -5.72 -27.49 -22.12
N PRO A 223 -6.94 -27.51 -21.53
CA PRO A 223 -7.54 -26.31 -20.96
C PRO A 223 -6.70 -25.66 -19.86
N GLU A 224 -6.66 -24.34 -19.82
CA GLU A 224 -5.86 -23.56 -18.86
C GLU A 224 -6.73 -22.66 -18.00
N SER A 225 -6.39 -22.58 -16.72
CA SER A 225 -6.85 -21.49 -15.85
C SER A 225 -6.12 -20.20 -16.20
N GLU A 226 -6.81 -19.07 -16.12
CA GLU A 226 -6.23 -17.74 -16.36
C GLU A 226 -6.47 -16.82 -15.17
N VAL A 227 -5.40 -16.14 -14.75
CA VAL A 227 -5.45 -15.10 -13.71
C VAL A 227 -4.93 -13.79 -14.30
N GLU A 228 -5.71 -12.73 -14.13
CA GLU A 228 -5.32 -11.37 -14.51
C GLU A 228 -5.10 -10.53 -13.26
N LEU A 229 -3.90 -9.95 -13.17
CA LEU A 229 -3.43 -9.22 -12.01
C LEU A 229 -3.07 -7.79 -12.42
N GLU A 230 -3.37 -6.82 -11.56
CA GLU A 230 -2.89 -5.45 -11.67
C GLU A 230 -1.86 -5.17 -10.58
N PHE A 231 -0.71 -4.64 -10.97
CA PHE A 231 0.40 -4.27 -10.10
C PHE A 231 0.51 -2.76 -9.97
N GLU A 232 0.79 -2.31 -8.76
CA GLU A 232 1.39 -1.01 -8.48
C GLU A 232 2.75 -1.26 -7.83
N ALA A 233 3.84 -0.84 -8.48
CA ALA A 233 5.18 -1.15 -8.02
C ALA A 233 6.09 0.08 -8.03
N ASN A 234 7.10 0.05 -7.17
CA ASN A 234 8.23 0.95 -7.14
C ASN A 234 9.45 0.21 -7.66
N VAL A 235 10.22 0.85 -8.52
CA VAL A 235 11.52 0.33 -8.98
C VAL A 235 12.57 1.43 -8.93
N THR A 236 13.83 1.04 -8.78
CA THR A 236 14.96 1.96 -8.94
C THR A 236 15.63 1.67 -10.27
N ALA A 237 15.66 2.68 -11.14
CA ALA A 237 16.31 2.62 -12.43
C ALA A 237 17.63 3.38 -12.42
N GLY A 238 18.68 2.80 -13.01
CA GLY A 238 20.03 3.34 -12.95
C GLY A 238 20.98 2.50 -12.10
N GLY A 239 22.27 2.80 -12.16
CA GLY A 239 23.33 1.95 -11.60
C GLY A 239 24.73 2.57 -11.78
N ALA A 240 25.78 1.75 -11.75
CA ALA A 240 27.16 2.20 -11.89
C ALA A 240 27.37 2.95 -13.24
N GLY A 241 27.26 4.28 -13.21
CA GLY A 241 27.38 5.15 -14.39
C GLY A 241 26.11 5.93 -14.78
N SER A 242 24.97 5.75 -14.11
CA SER A 242 23.75 6.57 -14.32
C SER A 242 23.09 6.91 -12.98
N PRO A 243 22.57 8.14 -12.80
CA PRO A 243 21.87 8.52 -11.57
C PRO A 243 20.74 7.54 -11.27
N ALA A 244 20.70 7.03 -10.04
CA ALA A 244 19.59 6.21 -9.58
C ALA A 244 18.33 7.08 -9.49
N GLN A 245 17.27 6.70 -10.20
CA GLN A 245 15.99 7.38 -10.23
C GLN A 245 14.89 6.37 -9.92
N GLY A 246 14.05 6.68 -8.93
CA GLY A 246 12.87 5.86 -8.64
C GLY A 246 11.81 6.01 -9.73
N PHE A 247 11.02 4.97 -9.97
CA PHE A 247 9.85 4.98 -10.85
C PHE A 247 8.67 4.28 -10.18
N TYR A 248 7.47 4.80 -10.41
CA TYR A 248 6.23 4.07 -10.17
C TYR A 248 5.78 3.38 -11.46
N LEU A 249 5.43 2.11 -11.37
CA LEU A 249 4.92 1.27 -12.46
C LEU A 249 3.49 0.81 -12.13
N TRP A 250 2.60 0.92 -13.12
CA TRP A 250 1.28 0.29 -13.13
C TRP A 250 1.20 -0.64 -14.32
N GLU A 251 0.96 -1.92 -14.06
CA GLU A 251 1.00 -2.96 -15.08
C GLU A 251 -0.11 -3.97 -14.87
N ARG A 252 -0.60 -4.57 -15.96
CA ARG A 252 -1.46 -5.76 -15.90
C ARG A 252 -0.71 -6.96 -16.43
N TRP A 253 -0.71 -8.03 -15.66
CA TRP A 253 -0.11 -9.29 -16.05
C TRP A 253 -1.19 -10.36 -16.18
N VAL A 254 -1.07 -11.17 -17.22
CA VAL A 254 -1.97 -12.30 -17.45
C VAL A 254 -1.16 -13.58 -17.32
N LEU A 255 -1.54 -14.42 -16.38
CA LEU A 255 -0.91 -15.71 -16.11
C LEU A 255 -1.85 -16.84 -16.52
N ARG A 256 -1.27 -17.93 -17.04
CA ARG A 256 -2.00 -19.17 -17.34
C ARG A 256 -1.29 -20.39 -16.80
N ARG A 257 -2.08 -21.39 -16.42
CA ARG A 257 -1.61 -22.72 -16.00
C ARG A 257 -2.59 -23.80 -16.48
N PRO A 258 -2.12 -24.92 -17.05
CA PRO A 258 -2.99 -26.06 -17.36
C PRO A 258 -3.71 -26.58 -16.11
N ILE A 259 -4.94 -27.08 -16.27
CA ILE A 259 -5.75 -27.52 -15.12
C ILE A 259 -5.32 -28.86 -14.51
N SER A 260 -4.54 -29.66 -15.23
CA SER A 260 -3.93 -30.89 -14.70
C SER A 260 -2.75 -30.61 -13.76
N VAL A 261 -2.23 -29.37 -13.75
CA VAL A 261 -1.09 -28.97 -12.92
C VAL A 261 -1.58 -28.50 -11.56
N THR A 262 -1.21 -29.22 -10.52
CA THR A 262 -1.50 -28.89 -9.12
C THR A 262 -0.43 -27.99 -8.51
N THR A 263 -0.81 -27.15 -7.55
CA THR A 263 0.15 -26.33 -6.79
C THR A 263 1.18 -27.24 -6.10
N PRO A 264 2.50 -26.99 -6.30
CA PRO A 264 3.54 -27.79 -5.66
C PRO A 264 3.68 -27.46 -4.17
N ASP A 265 4.48 -28.26 -3.46
CA ASP A 265 4.82 -27.99 -2.06
C ASP A 265 5.50 -26.62 -1.86
N PRO A 266 5.46 -26.04 -0.65
CA PRO A 266 6.01 -24.71 -0.38
C PRO A 266 7.49 -24.53 -0.74
N GLN A 267 8.32 -25.58 -0.60
CA GLN A 267 9.75 -25.46 -0.89
C GLN A 267 9.97 -25.23 -2.39
N ARG A 268 9.23 -25.98 -3.22
CA ARG A 268 9.28 -25.84 -4.68
C ARG A 268 8.57 -24.58 -5.16
N ALA A 269 7.37 -24.30 -4.67
CA ALA A 269 6.52 -23.17 -5.08
C ALA A 269 7.18 -21.81 -4.86
N ARG A 270 8.01 -21.69 -3.82
CA ARG A 270 8.72 -20.43 -3.53
C ARG A 270 9.88 -20.18 -4.48
N SER A 271 10.38 -21.16 -5.22
CA SER A 271 11.55 -20.99 -6.11
C SER A 271 11.15 -20.72 -7.56
N LEU A 272 11.92 -19.90 -8.27
CA LEU A 272 11.84 -19.79 -9.74
C LEU A 272 12.78 -20.81 -10.41
N ALA A 273 12.80 -22.04 -9.89
CA ALA A 273 13.62 -23.12 -10.40
C ALA A 273 12.99 -23.76 -11.66
N CYS A 274 13.52 -24.88 -12.15
CA CYS A 274 12.86 -25.63 -13.20
C CYS A 274 11.50 -26.15 -12.71
N PRO A 275 10.37 -25.82 -13.37
CA PRO A 275 9.05 -26.23 -12.92
C PRO A 275 8.79 -27.73 -13.10
N ASN A 276 9.68 -28.49 -13.76
CA ASN A 276 9.57 -29.95 -13.87
C ASN A 276 10.38 -30.68 -12.77
N CYS A 277 11.67 -30.34 -12.60
CA CYS A 277 12.58 -31.07 -11.70
C CYS A 277 13.02 -30.32 -10.44
N GLY A 278 12.74 -29.02 -10.31
CA GLY A 278 13.10 -28.21 -9.14
C GLY A 278 14.58 -27.79 -9.07
N ALA A 279 15.45 -28.20 -10.00
CA ALA A 279 16.82 -27.72 -10.07
C ALA A 279 16.89 -26.26 -10.59
N PRO A 280 17.90 -25.46 -10.24
CA PRO A 280 18.09 -24.12 -10.81
C PRO A 280 17.98 -24.17 -12.34
N PHE A 281 17.11 -23.36 -12.93
CA PHE A 281 16.91 -23.44 -14.37
C PHE A 281 18.09 -22.80 -15.11
N ARG A 282 18.73 -23.60 -15.95
CA ARG A 282 19.75 -23.19 -16.91
C ARG A 282 19.44 -23.85 -18.24
N THR A 283 19.83 -23.20 -19.31
CA THR A 283 19.48 -23.60 -20.66
C THR A 283 20.50 -23.10 -21.67
N ALA A 284 20.84 -23.96 -22.62
CA ALA A 284 21.67 -23.60 -23.77
C ALA A 284 20.84 -23.07 -24.94
N ASP A 285 19.58 -23.50 -25.07
CA ASP A 285 18.67 -23.24 -26.20
C ASP A 285 17.43 -22.42 -25.82
N MET A 286 17.38 -21.90 -24.58
CA MET A 286 16.26 -21.16 -24.01
C MET A 286 14.95 -21.95 -23.90
N GLN A 287 14.98 -23.28 -24.02
CA GLN A 287 13.79 -24.13 -23.97
C GLN A 287 13.97 -25.35 -23.04
N ARG A 288 15.13 -26.01 -23.13
CA ARG A 288 15.43 -27.23 -22.37
C ARG A 288 16.18 -26.92 -21.09
N CYS A 289 15.77 -27.58 -20.02
CA CYS A 289 16.48 -27.54 -18.75
C CYS A 289 17.76 -28.39 -18.82
N GLU A 290 18.92 -27.84 -18.46
CA GLU A 290 20.21 -28.57 -18.43
C GLU A 290 20.22 -29.77 -17.47
N TYR A 291 19.33 -29.81 -16.48
CA TYR A 291 19.32 -30.87 -15.47
C TYR A 291 18.40 -32.04 -15.85
N CYS A 292 17.15 -31.76 -16.25
CA CYS A 292 16.18 -32.80 -16.60
C CYS A 292 16.02 -33.03 -18.10
N GLN A 293 16.64 -32.18 -18.94
CA GLN A 293 16.63 -32.25 -20.41
C GLN A 293 15.25 -32.05 -21.07
N GLU A 294 14.23 -31.79 -20.26
CA GLU A 294 12.86 -31.56 -20.71
C GLU A 294 12.68 -30.14 -21.24
N VAL A 295 11.82 -29.98 -22.26
CA VAL A 295 11.35 -28.66 -22.72
C VAL A 295 10.37 -28.15 -21.68
N VAL A 296 10.72 -27.07 -20.98
CA VAL A 296 9.94 -26.57 -19.82
C VAL A 296 9.31 -25.19 -20.08
N THR A 297 9.47 -24.67 -21.29
CA THR A 297 8.97 -23.34 -21.69
C THR A 297 7.66 -23.40 -22.47
N ASP A 298 7.09 -24.59 -22.66
CA ASP A 298 5.81 -24.84 -23.31
C ASP A 298 4.60 -24.65 -22.37
N GLY A 299 4.87 -24.33 -21.09
CA GLY A 299 3.85 -23.96 -20.12
C GLY A 299 3.09 -25.12 -19.51
N ARG A 300 3.56 -26.37 -19.66
CA ARG A 300 2.85 -27.55 -19.16
C ARG A 300 3.10 -27.89 -17.68
N PHE A 301 4.01 -27.18 -17.01
CA PHE A 301 4.49 -27.56 -15.68
C PHE A 301 4.12 -26.58 -14.57
N ASP A 302 3.81 -25.32 -14.87
CA ASP A 302 3.45 -24.32 -13.86
C ASP A 302 2.77 -23.10 -14.51
N TRP A 303 2.44 -22.10 -13.69
CA TRP A 303 2.01 -20.78 -14.14
C TRP A 303 3.05 -20.12 -15.04
N ARG A 304 2.60 -19.55 -16.15
CA ARG A 304 3.42 -18.68 -17.00
C ARG A 304 2.71 -17.37 -17.27
N VAL A 305 3.49 -16.30 -17.36
CA VAL A 305 3.03 -14.99 -17.82
C VAL A 305 2.96 -15.02 -19.34
N ILE A 306 1.76 -14.81 -19.87
CA ILE A 306 1.50 -14.82 -21.31
C ILE A 306 1.45 -13.40 -21.88
N ALA A 307 1.14 -12.39 -21.05
CA ALA A 307 1.02 -11.01 -21.48
C ALA A 307 1.31 -10.04 -20.33
N ILE A 308 1.93 -8.92 -20.67
CA ILE A 308 2.09 -7.76 -19.80
C ILE A 308 1.62 -6.52 -20.55
N GLN A 309 0.68 -5.79 -19.96
CA GLN A 309 0.25 -4.48 -20.42
C GLN A 309 0.81 -3.41 -19.47
N GLU A 310 1.64 -2.51 -20.00
CA GLU A 310 2.04 -1.31 -19.26
C GLU A 310 0.87 -0.33 -19.28
N LEU A 311 0.33 0.00 -18.11
CA LEU A 311 -0.73 0.99 -17.99
C LEU A 311 -0.14 2.39 -17.83
N ARG A 312 0.90 2.50 -16.99
CA ARG A 312 1.55 3.77 -16.67
C ARG A 312 2.94 3.51 -16.10
N ALA A 313 3.91 4.34 -16.46
CA ALA A 313 5.20 4.43 -15.81
C ALA A 313 5.54 5.92 -15.60
N GLN A 314 5.99 6.30 -14.41
CA GLN A 314 6.39 7.69 -14.16
C GLN A 314 7.57 7.79 -13.20
N PRO A 315 8.47 8.76 -13.38
CA PRO A 315 9.51 9.06 -12.42
C PRO A 315 8.89 9.35 -11.05
N LYS A 316 9.46 8.73 -10.02
CA LYS A 316 9.13 9.00 -8.63
C LYS A 316 9.85 10.28 -8.20
N PRO A 317 9.14 11.34 -7.75
CA PRO A 317 9.80 12.48 -7.13
C PRO A 317 10.57 12.02 -5.88
N PRO A 318 11.55 12.80 -5.38
CA PRO A 318 12.27 12.46 -4.14
C PRO A 318 11.26 12.08 -3.04
N ALA A 319 11.27 10.81 -2.64
CA ALA A 319 10.35 10.33 -1.63
C ALA A 319 10.90 10.63 -0.24
N LEU A 320 10.17 10.24 0.82
CA LEU A 320 10.60 10.33 2.22
C LEU A 320 10.67 11.74 2.83
N THR A 321 10.65 12.79 2.01
CA THR A 321 10.68 14.19 2.46
C THR A 321 9.33 14.91 2.38
N SER A 322 8.33 14.29 1.75
CA SER A 322 6.99 14.85 1.58
C SER A 322 5.96 14.15 2.47
N GLU A 323 4.89 14.88 2.78
CA GLU A 323 3.83 14.46 3.69
C GLU A 323 2.61 14.00 2.91
N ILE A 324 2.23 12.73 3.08
CA ILE A 324 0.99 12.19 2.54
C ILE A 324 0.04 11.87 3.70
N GLY A 325 -1.20 12.34 3.59
CA GLY A 325 -2.23 12.09 4.59
C GLY A 325 -2.74 10.66 4.50
N GLU A 326 -3.14 10.08 5.64
CA GLU A 326 -3.80 8.78 5.61
C GLU A 326 -5.08 8.83 4.82
N ALA A 327 -5.21 7.88 3.91
CA ALA A 327 -6.47 7.54 3.30
C ALA A 327 -7.05 6.34 4.05
N GLY A 328 -8.37 6.26 4.10
CA GLY A 328 -9.03 5.00 4.45
C GLY A 328 -9.18 4.68 5.94
N THR A 329 -8.49 5.34 6.87
CA THR A 329 -8.63 5.07 8.33
C THR A 329 -10.09 5.11 8.82
N ASN A 330 -10.88 6.02 8.27
CA ASN A 330 -12.30 6.19 8.61
C ASN A 330 -13.25 5.32 7.78
N LEU A 331 -12.74 4.52 6.82
CA LEU A 331 -13.57 3.58 6.07
C LEU A 331 -14.12 2.50 6.99
N PRO A 332 -15.30 1.93 6.69
CA PRO A 332 -15.82 0.79 7.41
C PRO A 332 -14.85 -0.40 7.28
N THR A 333 -14.72 -1.17 8.35
CA THR A 333 -13.97 -2.43 8.31
C THR A 333 -14.66 -3.41 7.38
N ILE A 334 -13.90 -4.00 6.46
CA ILE A 334 -14.41 -5.02 5.53
C ILE A 334 -14.18 -6.39 6.17
N TYR A 335 -15.26 -7.11 6.48
CA TYR A 335 -15.21 -8.46 7.04
C TYR A 335 -15.50 -9.50 5.96
N ASP A 336 -14.81 -10.64 6.02
CA ASP A 336 -15.19 -11.82 5.25
C ASP A 336 -16.54 -12.36 5.77
N PRO A 337 -17.54 -12.58 4.90
CA PRO A 337 -18.86 -13.04 5.32
C PRO A 337 -18.84 -14.43 5.99
N HIS A 338 -17.80 -15.23 5.77
CA HIS A 338 -17.64 -16.57 6.34
C HIS A 338 -16.68 -16.60 7.54
N LEU A 339 -16.26 -15.44 8.05
CA LEU A 339 -15.27 -15.35 9.14
C LEU A 339 -15.64 -16.23 10.35
N HIS A 340 -16.90 -16.18 10.80
CA HIS A 340 -17.32 -16.96 11.98
C HIS A 340 -17.13 -18.47 11.76
N GLN A 341 -17.56 -18.98 10.61
CA GLN A 341 -17.40 -20.39 10.25
C GLN A 341 -15.92 -20.78 10.13
N ALA A 342 -15.11 -19.91 9.51
CA ALA A 342 -13.68 -20.13 9.34
C ALA A 342 -12.96 -20.16 10.70
N TRP A 343 -13.32 -19.26 11.64
CA TRP A 343 -12.81 -19.27 13.01
C TRP A 343 -13.17 -20.56 13.74
N THR A 344 -14.44 -21.00 13.69
CA THR A 344 -14.85 -22.26 14.32
C THR A 344 -14.08 -23.45 13.76
N SER A 345 -13.87 -23.50 12.44
CA SER A 345 -13.08 -24.54 11.78
C SER A 345 -11.62 -24.55 12.25
N LEU A 346 -10.99 -23.38 12.34
CA LEU A 346 -9.61 -23.24 12.81
C LEU A 346 -9.47 -23.65 14.29
N ALA A 347 -10.33 -23.13 15.17
CA ALA A 347 -10.32 -23.43 16.61
C ALA A 347 -10.66 -24.90 16.91
N THR A 348 -11.47 -25.56 16.07
CA THR A 348 -11.73 -27.00 16.20
C THR A 348 -10.49 -27.83 15.83
N ALA A 349 -9.74 -27.40 14.80
CA ALA A 349 -8.52 -28.06 14.38
C ALA A 349 -7.34 -27.83 15.34
N ASP A 350 -7.35 -26.72 16.08
CA ASP A 350 -6.33 -26.34 17.07
C ASP A 350 -6.99 -25.85 18.38
N PRO A 351 -7.41 -26.77 19.27
CA PRO A 351 -8.11 -26.40 20.50
C PRO A 351 -7.28 -25.56 21.48
N ALA A 352 -5.96 -25.49 21.32
CA ALA A 352 -5.09 -24.63 22.11
C ALA A 352 -5.17 -23.16 21.66
N LEU A 353 -5.73 -22.89 20.48
CA LEU A 353 -5.94 -21.55 19.95
C LEU A 353 -7.18 -20.90 20.57
N VAL A 354 -6.96 -20.19 21.67
CA VAL A 354 -8.03 -19.41 22.34
C VAL A 354 -8.26 -18.06 21.65
N PRO A 355 -9.49 -17.50 21.71
CA PRO A 355 -9.76 -16.15 21.22
C PRO A 355 -8.79 -15.12 21.80
N GLY A 356 -8.26 -14.22 20.98
CA GLY A 356 -7.29 -13.20 21.40
C GLY A 356 -5.83 -13.62 21.31
N ALA A 357 -5.52 -14.92 21.14
CA ALA A 357 -4.13 -15.38 21.17
C ALA A 357 -3.34 -14.94 19.91
N ILE A 358 -3.97 -14.93 18.73
CA ILE A 358 -3.32 -14.40 17.52
C ILE A 358 -3.19 -12.88 17.61
N GLU A 359 -4.14 -12.19 18.21
CA GLU A 359 -4.09 -10.75 18.44
C GLU A 359 -2.93 -10.36 19.37
N GLN A 360 -2.62 -11.16 20.40
CA GLN A 360 -1.42 -10.99 21.22
C GLN A 360 -0.14 -11.17 20.40
N ARG A 361 -0.12 -12.13 19.47
CA ARG A 361 0.97 -12.30 18.51
C ARG A 361 1.11 -11.07 17.62
N VAL A 362 0.01 -10.54 17.06
CA VAL A 362 0.01 -9.29 16.26
C VAL A 362 0.61 -8.13 17.05
N GLN A 363 0.23 -7.97 18.33
CA GLN A 363 0.80 -6.94 19.22
C GLN A 363 2.32 -7.09 19.40
N LEU A 364 2.82 -8.32 19.58
CA LEU A 364 4.25 -8.58 19.65
C LEU A 364 4.94 -8.16 18.34
N ILE A 365 4.47 -8.69 17.21
CA ILE A 365 5.04 -8.41 15.89
C ILE A 365 5.05 -6.89 15.62
N TYR A 366 3.96 -6.20 15.96
CA TYR A 366 3.87 -4.75 15.84
C TYR A 366 5.00 -4.03 16.59
N ARG A 367 5.23 -4.37 17.88
CA ARG A 367 6.30 -3.74 18.66
C ARG A 367 7.69 -4.04 18.12
N GLU A 368 7.96 -5.29 17.76
CA GLU A 368 9.27 -5.72 17.23
C GLU A 368 9.55 -5.05 15.88
N LEU A 369 8.55 -4.94 15.01
CA LEU A 369 8.67 -4.31 13.71
C LEU A 369 8.93 -2.81 13.83
N ASN A 370 8.16 -2.08 14.66
CA ASN A 370 8.40 -0.64 14.88
C ASN A 370 9.82 -0.36 15.41
N THR A 371 10.30 -1.20 16.32
CA THR A 371 11.66 -1.12 16.88
C THR A 371 12.71 -1.33 15.80
N ALA A 372 12.57 -2.41 15.03
CA ALA A 372 13.48 -2.77 13.94
C ALA A 372 13.51 -1.71 12.81
N TRP A 373 12.33 -1.17 12.47
CA TRP A 373 12.16 -0.14 11.44
C TRP A 373 12.90 1.15 11.81
N THR A 374 12.69 1.65 13.03
CA THR A 374 13.38 2.87 13.52
C THR A 374 14.90 2.66 13.60
N ALA A 375 15.34 1.44 13.91
CA ALA A 375 16.76 1.07 13.91
C ALA A 375 17.36 0.94 12.49
N ARG A 376 16.53 0.92 11.43
CA ARG A 376 16.90 0.58 10.05
C ARG A 376 17.60 -0.78 9.96
N ASP A 377 17.17 -1.72 10.80
CA ASP A 377 17.72 -3.06 10.91
C ASP A 377 16.63 -4.09 11.25
N LEU A 378 16.30 -4.93 10.27
CA LEU A 378 15.21 -5.91 10.38
C LEU A 378 15.61 -7.20 11.10
N ARG A 379 16.87 -7.36 11.52
CA ARG A 379 17.35 -8.62 12.14
C ARG A 379 16.53 -9.02 13.37
N SER A 380 16.18 -8.07 14.24
CA SER A 380 15.38 -8.36 15.45
C SER A 380 13.93 -8.75 15.13
N ALA A 381 13.38 -8.26 14.01
CA ALA A 381 12.04 -8.60 13.56
C ALA A 381 12.01 -9.86 12.66
N ARG A 382 13.17 -10.37 12.23
CA ARG A 382 13.26 -11.32 11.11
C ARG A 382 12.48 -12.62 11.32
N GLY A 383 12.45 -13.13 12.56
CA GLY A 383 11.70 -14.36 12.90
C GLY A 383 10.18 -14.19 12.91
N PHE A 384 9.68 -12.95 12.78
CA PHE A 384 8.26 -12.64 12.76
C PHE A 384 7.74 -12.30 11.36
N LEU A 385 8.63 -12.17 10.37
CA LEU A 385 8.32 -11.75 9.02
C LEU A 385 8.51 -12.94 8.08
N SER A 386 7.56 -13.18 7.20
CA SER A 386 7.79 -14.05 6.04
C SER A 386 8.94 -13.52 5.20
N ASP A 387 9.52 -14.37 4.35
CA ASP A 387 10.62 -13.98 3.47
C ASP A 387 10.22 -12.81 2.54
N GLY A 388 9.03 -12.89 1.93
CA GLY A 388 8.49 -11.83 1.07
C GLY A 388 8.27 -10.52 1.82
N MET A 389 7.72 -10.57 3.03
CA MET A 389 7.52 -9.37 3.86
C MET A 389 8.86 -8.74 4.28
N ALA A 390 9.86 -9.54 4.63
CA ALA A 390 11.18 -9.06 4.98
C ALA A 390 11.88 -8.38 3.79
N ASP A 391 11.76 -8.96 2.59
CA ASP A 391 12.29 -8.39 1.36
C ASP A 391 11.64 -7.04 1.02
N TYR A 392 10.31 -6.96 1.14
CA TYR A 392 9.54 -5.73 0.98
C TYR A 392 9.99 -4.63 1.96
N LEU A 393 10.13 -4.93 3.25
CA LEU A 393 10.56 -3.94 4.25
C LEU A 393 12.02 -3.52 4.04
N ARG A 394 12.88 -4.44 3.60
CA ARG A 394 14.31 -4.18 3.36
C ARG A 394 14.50 -3.10 2.30
N TYR A 395 13.71 -3.08 1.23
CA TYR A 395 13.76 -2.02 0.23
C TYR A 395 13.66 -0.63 0.84
N TRP A 396 12.67 -0.42 1.70
CA TRP A 396 12.43 0.87 2.33
C TRP A 396 13.50 1.23 3.34
N VAL A 397 13.95 0.26 4.14
CA VAL A 397 15.08 0.43 5.05
C VAL A 397 16.35 0.88 4.29
N GLU A 398 16.66 0.25 3.16
CA GLU A 398 17.81 0.63 2.32
C GLU A 398 17.60 1.97 1.61
N ALA A 399 16.36 2.34 1.27
CA ALA A 399 16.04 3.68 0.76
C ALA A 399 16.33 4.76 1.83
N TYR A 400 15.86 4.58 3.06
CA TYR A 400 16.15 5.49 4.18
C TYR A 400 17.66 5.62 4.44
N LYS A 401 18.40 4.51 4.42
CA LYS A 401 19.88 4.54 4.58
C LYS A 401 20.55 5.34 3.45
N ARG A 402 20.17 5.09 2.21
CA ARG A 402 20.75 5.75 1.02
C ARG A 402 20.49 7.26 1.01
N GLU A 403 19.32 7.68 1.48
CA GLU A 403 18.95 9.09 1.58
C GLU A 403 19.48 9.77 2.84
N GLY A 404 20.15 9.03 3.74
CA GLY A 404 20.66 9.58 5.00
C GLY A 404 19.52 10.04 5.92
N LEU A 405 18.40 9.31 5.91
CA LEU A 405 17.20 9.60 6.67
C LEU A 405 16.91 8.50 7.69
N ILE A 406 16.24 8.87 8.77
CA ILE A 406 15.70 7.96 9.78
C ILE A 406 14.23 8.28 9.96
N ASN A 407 13.37 7.27 9.78
CA ASN A 407 11.99 7.35 10.21
C ASN A 407 11.90 6.99 11.70
N LYS A 408 11.39 7.93 12.50
CA LYS A 408 11.22 7.81 13.93
C LYS A 408 9.77 7.46 14.22
N LEU A 409 9.59 6.29 14.81
CA LEU A 409 8.29 5.80 15.27
C LEU A 409 8.29 5.82 16.80
N GLU A 410 7.77 6.89 17.39
CA GLU A 410 7.79 7.10 18.84
C GLU A 410 6.40 6.97 19.47
N GLN A 411 6.32 6.31 20.63
CA GLN A 411 5.05 6.11 21.36
C GLN A 411 3.96 5.40 20.54
N MET A 412 4.40 4.58 19.58
CA MET A 412 3.53 3.74 18.76
C MET A 412 2.79 2.74 19.64
N ARG A 413 1.47 2.73 19.51
CA ARG A 413 0.59 1.83 20.26
C ARG A 413 -0.61 1.43 19.40
N VAL A 414 -0.97 0.17 19.50
CA VAL A 414 -2.21 -0.34 18.91
C VAL A 414 -3.39 0.09 19.77
N THR A 415 -4.41 0.68 19.14
CA THR A 415 -5.66 1.13 19.78
C THR A 415 -6.81 0.17 19.53
N GLY A 416 -6.71 -0.71 18.54
CA GLY A 416 -7.71 -1.75 18.26
C GLY A 416 -7.17 -2.81 17.30
N ILE A 417 -7.63 -4.04 17.47
CA ILE A 417 -7.37 -5.15 16.54
C ILE A 417 -8.70 -5.80 16.24
N GLN A 418 -9.01 -5.95 14.96
CA GLN A 418 -10.22 -6.63 14.49
C GLN A 418 -9.81 -7.76 13.57
N LEU A 419 -10.09 -9.01 13.94
CA LEU A 419 -9.98 -10.14 13.02
C LEU A 419 -11.05 -9.98 11.94
N VAL A 420 -10.65 -9.91 10.67
CA VAL A 420 -11.57 -9.64 9.56
C VAL A 420 -11.74 -10.80 8.60
N LYS A 421 -10.73 -11.67 8.49
CA LYS A 421 -10.75 -12.80 7.56
C LYS A 421 -9.87 -13.93 8.06
N ILE A 422 -10.35 -15.15 7.85
CA ILE A 422 -9.54 -16.37 7.97
C ILE A 422 -9.67 -17.13 6.66
N THR A 423 -8.53 -17.50 6.08
CA THR A 423 -8.49 -18.41 4.95
C THR A 423 -7.65 -19.62 5.30
N ARG A 424 -8.08 -20.78 4.84
CA ARG A 424 -7.36 -22.04 5.02
C ARG A 424 -7.18 -22.67 3.66
N ASP A 425 -5.98 -23.14 3.38
CA ASP A 425 -5.68 -23.91 2.17
C ASP A 425 -4.91 -25.17 2.54
N ARG A 426 -4.37 -25.87 1.53
CA ARG A 426 -3.65 -27.13 1.75
C ARG A 426 -2.42 -26.95 2.65
N TRP A 427 -1.78 -25.78 2.55
CA TRP A 427 -0.44 -25.51 3.04
C TRP A 427 -0.44 -24.52 4.21
N TYR A 428 -1.37 -23.56 4.25
CA TYR A 428 -1.42 -22.51 5.25
C TYR A 428 -2.83 -22.22 5.80
N ASP A 429 -2.85 -21.90 7.10
CA ASP A 429 -3.88 -21.08 7.71
C ASP A 429 -3.42 -19.60 7.64
N ALA A 430 -4.31 -18.69 7.27
CA ALA A 430 -4.07 -17.25 7.22
C ALA A 430 -5.13 -16.50 8.01
N ALA A 431 -4.70 -15.50 8.78
CA ALA A 431 -5.58 -14.64 9.56
C ALA A 431 -5.25 -13.17 9.24
N THR A 432 -6.23 -12.45 8.71
CA THR A 432 -6.11 -11.02 8.39
C THR A 432 -6.80 -10.20 9.46
N PHE A 433 -6.10 -9.18 9.97
CA PHE A 433 -6.56 -8.27 11.00
C PHE A 433 -6.53 -6.85 10.49
N ARG A 434 -7.57 -6.06 10.77
CA ARG A 434 -7.46 -4.60 10.73
C ARG A 434 -6.87 -4.12 12.05
N VAL A 435 -5.66 -3.56 12.00
CA VAL A 435 -4.91 -3.05 13.14
C VAL A 435 -5.03 -1.53 13.15
N PHE A 436 -5.68 -0.98 14.17
CA PHE A 436 -5.74 0.45 14.42
C PHE A 436 -4.60 0.82 15.36
N ALA A 437 -3.86 1.87 15.02
CA ALA A 437 -2.72 2.30 15.79
C ALA A 437 -2.59 3.82 15.82
N THR A 438 -1.80 4.29 16.78
CA THR A 438 -1.43 5.70 16.87
C THR A 438 -0.06 5.90 17.48
N GLY A 439 0.61 6.98 17.08
CA GLY A 439 1.89 7.40 17.63
C GLY A 439 2.50 8.51 16.79
N ARG A 440 3.74 8.88 17.10
CA ARG A 440 4.46 9.97 16.42
C ARG A 440 5.34 9.36 15.34
N ASP A 441 4.96 9.61 14.09
CA ASP A 441 5.73 9.25 12.90
C ASP A 441 6.31 10.52 12.29
N TYR A 442 7.64 10.59 12.21
CA TYR A 442 8.35 11.69 11.58
C TYR A 442 9.70 11.23 11.07
N THR A 443 10.25 11.96 10.10
CA THR A 443 11.55 11.68 9.52
C THR A 443 12.54 12.76 9.92
N VAL A 444 13.75 12.32 10.27
CA VAL A 444 14.89 13.19 10.55
C VAL A 444 16.07 12.82 9.66
N ARG A 445 16.98 13.78 9.45
CA ARG A 445 18.28 13.51 8.85
C ARG A 445 19.18 12.78 9.83
N ASP A 446 19.86 11.75 9.34
CA ASP A 446 20.74 10.89 10.14
C ASP A 446 21.96 11.65 10.69
N THR A 447 22.50 12.61 9.93
CA THR A 447 23.75 13.30 10.26
C THR A 447 23.65 14.30 11.42
N ASP A 448 22.51 15.00 11.54
CA ASP A 448 22.34 16.12 12.48
C ASP A 448 21.00 16.08 13.24
N GLY A 449 20.14 15.10 12.95
CA GLY A 449 18.81 14.99 13.55
C GLY A 449 17.82 16.06 13.10
N GLN A 450 18.14 16.83 12.06
CA GLN A 450 17.25 17.87 11.55
C GLN A 450 15.93 17.24 11.09
N HIS A 451 14.81 17.82 11.52
CA HIS A 451 13.48 17.41 11.09
C HIS A 451 13.31 17.60 9.58
N VAL A 452 12.76 16.59 8.92
CA VAL A 452 12.55 16.57 7.46
C VAL A 452 11.06 16.56 7.12
N SER A 453 10.29 15.66 7.72
CA SER A 453 8.85 15.49 7.45
C SER A 453 8.15 14.85 8.64
N GLY A 454 6.83 15.01 8.72
CA GLY A 454 5.97 14.48 9.76
C GLY A 454 5.84 15.39 10.97
N ASN A 455 5.36 14.85 12.09
CA ASN A 455 5.17 15.64 13.31
C ASN A 455 5.74 14.96 14.56
N PRO A 456 6.85 15.46 15.13
CA PRO A 456 7.43 14.89 16.34
C PRO A 456 6.64 15.20 17.62
N ARG A 457 5.57 16.00 17.53
CA ARG A 457 4.77 16.46 18.68
C ARG A 457 3.30 16.03 18.63
N ARG A 458 2.85 15.41 17.55
CA ARG A 458 1.44 15.04 17.36
C ARG A 458 1.33 13.58 17.02
N ASP A 459 0.50 12.88 17.78
CA ASP A 459 0.09 11.53 17.45
C ASP A 459 -0.75 11.52 16.17
N ARG A 460 -0.39 10.63 15.27
CA ARG A 460 -1.10 10.30 14.05
C ARG A 460 -1.86 9.01 14.28
N ALA A 461 -3.14 8.97 13.92
CA ALA A 461 -3.95 7.75 13.98
C ALA A 461 -4.05 7.15 12.59
N TYR A 462 -3.94 5.83 12.50
CA TYR A 462 -3.96 5.09 11.24
C TYR A 462 -4.52 3.67 11.44
N SER A 463 -4.86 3.02 10.33
CA SER A 463 -5.15 1.59 10.32
C SER A 463 -4.55 0.90 9.10
N GLU A 464 -4.27 -0.39 9.26
CA GLU A 464 -3.74 -1.24 8.20
C GLU A 464 -4.32 -2.66 8.33
N TYR A 465 -4.34 -3.40 7.23
CA TYR A 465 -4.72 -4.81 7.22
C TYR A 465 -3.47 -5.69 7.23
N TRP A 466 -3.26 -6.39 8.33
CA TRP A 466 -2.11 -7.27 8.55
C TRP A 466 -2.54 -8.72 8.38
N THR A 467 -1.94 -9.43 7.43
CA THR A 467 -2.17 -10.87 7.25
C THR A 467 -1.02 -11.66 7.84
N LEU A 468 -1.33 -12.55 8.77
CA LEU A 468 -0.39 -13.51 9.33
C LEU A 468 -0.68 -14.88 8.74
N ILE A 469 0.37 -15.69 8.54
CA ILE A 469 0.28 -17.06 8.03
C ILE A 469 0.93 -18.04 8.99
N ARG A 470 0.39 -19.26 9.05
CA ARG A 470 0.94 -20.41 9.76
C ARG A 470 0.72 -21.67 8.92
N GLY A 471 1.63 -22.63 8.97
CA GLY A 471 1.50 -23.91 8.29
C GLY A 471 0.24 -24.65 8.73
N THR A 472 -0.45 -25.28 7.78
CA THR A 472 -1.66 -26.07 8.06
C THR A 472 -1.31 -27.26 8.96
N GLY A 473 -2.09 -27.45 10.02
CA GLY A 473 -1.90 -28.55 10.97
C GLY A 473 -0.93 -28.25 12.12
N VAL A 474 -0.28 -27.07 12.12
CA VAL A 474 0.43 -26.58 13.29
C VAL A 474 -0.59 -26.30 14.40
N GLN A 475 -0.35 -26.88 15.58
CA GLN A 475 -1.20 -26.75 16.76
C GLN A 475 -0.44 -26.09 17.92
N GLY A 476 -1.18 -25.44 18.81
CA GLY A 476 -0.61 -24.77 19.98
C GLY A 476 -0.92 -23.28 20.00
N ALA A 477 -0.86 -22.71 21.21
CA ALA A 477 -1.01 -21.27 21.39
C ALA A 477 0.14 -20.52 20.66
N PRO A 478 -0.16 -19.45 19.90
CA PRO A 478 0.86 -18.58 19.34
C PRO A 478 1.80 -18.07 20.42
N ARG A 479 3.11 -17.97 20.14
CA ARG A 479 4.06 -17.47 21.14
C ARG A 479 3.93 -15.96 21.28
N ASP A 480 3.90 -15.48 22.52
CA ASP A 480 3.91 -14.05 22.86
C ASP A 480 5.29 -13.55 23.32
N ASP A 481 6.31 -14.41 23.27
CA ASP A 481 7.69 -14.13 23.63
C ASP A 481 8.66 -14.06 22.42
N ARG A 482 9.94 -13.80 22.71
CA ARG A 482 11.04 -13.79 21.72
C ARG A 482 11.79 -15.13 21.70
N GLY A 483 11.08 -16.25 21.83
CA GLY A 483 11.63 -17.59 21.67
C GLY A 483 11.49 -18.12 20.24
N CYS A 484 12.43 -18.95 19.79
CA CYS A 484 12.30 -19.73 18.57
C CYS A 484 11.12 -20.71 18.72
N PRO A 485 10.14 -20.70 17.81
CA PRO A 485 8.98 -21.56 17.92
C PRO A 485 9.29 -23.06 17.72
N ASN A 486 10.43 -23.39 17.10
CA ASN A 486 10.86 -24.78 16.94
C ASN A 486 11.63 -25.33 18.15
N CYS A 487 12.62 -24.59 18.67
CA CYS A 487 13.53 -25.10 19.71
C CYS A 487 13.47 -24.39 21.07
N GLY A 488 12.71 -23.28 21.18
CA GLY A 488 12.57 -22.50 22.42
C GLY A 488 13.77 -21.62 22.80
N ALA A 489 14.91 -21.70 22.09
CA ALA A 489 16.04 -20.82 22.33
C ALA A 489 15.69 -19.34 22.04
N PRO A 490 16.42 -18.35 22.61
CA PRO A 490 16.23 -16.95 22.24
C PRO A 490 16.26 -16.74 20.73
N LEU A 491 15.39 -15.85 20.23
CA LEU A 491 15.20 -15.65 18.80
C LEU A 491 16.42 -14.96 18.16
N ALA A 492 17.33 -15.76 17.62
CA ALA A 492 18.43 -15.36 16.75
C ALA A 492 18.22 -15.98 15.37
N ILE A 493 17.82 -15.15 14.40
CA ILE A 493 17.43 -15.58 13.06
C ILE A 493 18.33 -14.89 12.03
N SER A 494 18.93 -15.69 11.15
CA SER A 494 19.69 -15.17 10.02
C SER A 494 18.77 -14.39 9.08
N MET A 495 19.33 -13.51 8.23
CA MET A 495 18.50 -12.83 7.22
C MET A 495 17.83 -13.80 6.25
N GLY A 496 18.36 -15.03 6.12
CA GLY A 496 17.74 -16.12 5.40
C GLY A 496 16.53 -16.75 6.09
N GLY A 497 16.13 -16.28 7.27
CA GLY A 497 14.94 -16.78 7.99
C GLY A 497 15.21 -18.00 8.88
N THR A 498 16.46 -18.42 8.95
CA THR A 498 16.88 -19.64 9.65
C THR A 498 17.30 -19.36 11.08
N CYS A 499 16.83 -20.16 12.03
CA CYS A 499 17.27 -20.07 13.43
C CYS A 499 18.74 -20.49 13.57
N GLU A 500 19.54 -19.65 14.21
CA GLU A 500 20.97 -19.90 14.44
C GLU A 500 21.24 -21.04 15.42
N HIS A 501 20.24 -21.48 16.19
CA HIS A 501 20.37 -22.54 17.19
C HIS A 501 19.96 -23.93 16.67
N CYS A 502 18.90 -24.03 15.87
CA CYS A 502 18.34 -25.31 15.42
C CYS A 502 18.27 -25.46 13.90
N SER A 503 18.71 -24.46 13.14
CA SER A 503 18.72 -24.45 11.67
C SER A 503 17.33 -24.58 11.01
N ALA A 504 16.24 -24.45 11.77
CA ALA A 504 14.89 -24.43 11.22
C ALA A 504 14.60 -23.11 10.48
N HIS A 505 13.90 -23.17 9.35
CA HIS A 505 13.45 -21.99 8.60
C HIS A 505 12.22 -21.38 9.27
N VAL A 506 12.43 -20.66 10.38
CA VAL A 506 11.36 -20.17 11.26
C VAL A 506 10.40 -19.19 10.56
N SER A 507 10.89 -18.41 9.60
CA SER A 507 10.07 -17.46 8.85
C SER A 507 9.16 -18.08 7.79
N SER A 508 9.19 -19.40 7.61
CA SER A 508 8.33 -20.11 6.66
C SER A 508 6.86 -20.09 7.05
N GLY A 509 6.56 -19.84 8.32
CA GLY A 509 5.24 -20.03 8.93
C GLY A 509 5.00 -21.46 9.43
N GLU A 510 5.92 -22.41 9.22
CA GLU A 510 5.73 -23.83 9.59
C GLU A 510 5.74 -24.10 11.11
N PHE A 511 6.12 -23.11 11.92
CA PHE A 511 6.28 -23.28 13.37
C PHE A 511 5.39 -22.36 14.21
N ASP A 512 5.04 -21.18 13.70
CA ASP A 512 4.15 -20.21 14.37
C ASP A 512 3.65 -19.19 13.34
N TRP A 513 2.74 -18.31 13.77
CA TRP A 513 2.23 -17.21 12.97
C TRP A 513 3.32 -16.16 12.68
N VAL A 514 3.53 -15.89 11.40
CA VAL A 514 4.43 -14.85 10.88
C VAL A 514 3.66 -13.88 9.99
N LEU A 515 4.06 -12.60 10.00
CA LEU A 515 3.47 -11.56 9.17
C LEU A 515 3.87 -11.77 7.70
N SER A 516 2.88 -11.99 6.85
CA SER A 516 3.07 -12.17 5.40
C SER A 516 2.80 -10.91 4.59
N LYS A 517 1.84 -10.09 5.02
CA LYS A 517 1.33 -8.98 4.22
C LYS A 517 0.84 -7.82 5.10
N ILE A 518 1.10 -6.59 4.64
CA ILE A 518 0.49 -5.36 5.15
C ILE A 518 -0.20 -4.67 3.97
N GLU A 519 -1.49 -4.38 4.09
CA GLU A 519 -2.28 -3.65 3.10
C GLU A 519 -2.86 -2.38 3.71
N GLN A 520 -2.84 -1.28 2.95
CA GLN A 520 -3.49 -0.02 3.35
C GLN A 520 -5.02 -0.14 3.20
N ASP A 521 -5.78 0.66 3.96
CA ASP A 521 -7.25 0.64 3.94
C ASP A 521 -7.83 0.86 2.51
N GLU A 522 -7.23 1.75 1.71
CA GLU A 522 -7.63 2.01 0.33
C GLU A 522 -7.19 0.92 -0.67
N VAL A 523 -6.43 -0.07 -0.23
CA VAL A 523 -6.01 -1.23 -1.03
C VAL A 523 -6.82 -2.47 -0.68
N TYR A 524 -7.03 -2.74 0.61
CA TYR A 524 -7.66 -3.96 1.08
C TYR A 524 -9.10 -4.13 0.56
N GLY A 525 -9.35 -5.21 -0.18
CA GLY A 525 -10.60 -5.46 -0.91
C GLY A 525 -11.54 -6.49 -0.28
N GLY A 526 -11.12 -7.20 0.77
CA GLY A 526 -11.86 -8.35 1.33
C GLY A 526 -11.10 -9.65 1.23
#